data_AF-A0A7C1M963-F1
#
_entry.id   AF-A0A7C1M963-F1
#
_cell.length_a   1.000
_cell.length_b   1.000
_cell.length_c   1.000
_cell.angle_alpha   90.00
_cell.angle_beta   90.00
_cell.angle_gamma   90.00
#
_symmetry.space_group_name_H-M   'P 1'
#
loop_
_entity.id
_entity.type
_entity.pdbx_description
1 polymer ?
#
loop_
_entity_poly.entity_id
_entity_poly.type
_entity_poly.pdbx_seq_one_letter_code
_entity_poly.pdbx_strand_id
1 'polypeptide(L)'
;MAKTKIREITIKESKGAFSIFKQSKTSKKDYDFSGVLALRQLLSNEKARILSVIKSEKPKSIYDLAKKLDRGFKSVNDDLKLLERFGFIELTAEKTKGRIRHKPEIVVDTMTIHIKI
;
A
#
# COMPACT_ATOMS: atom_id res chain seq x y z
N MET A 1 -25.35 1.60 10.43
CA MET A 1 -23.94 1.82 10.83
C MET A 1 -23.06 1.34 9.68
N ALA A 2 -22.20 2.19 9.14
CA ALA A 2 -21.33 1.80 8.03
C ALA A 2 -20.37 0.68 8.49
N LYS A 3 -20.25 -0.40 7.72
CA LYS A 3 -19.33 -1.50 8.03
C LYS A 3 -17.90 -0.98 7.95
N THR A 4 -17.22 -0.88 9.10
CA THR A 4 -15.79 -0.55 9.17
C THR A 4 -14.99 -1.62 8.42
N LYS A 5 -14.16 -1.20 7.46
CA LYS A 5 -13.33 -2.12 6.67
C LYS A 5 -11.99 -2.33 7.38
N ILE A 6 -11.83 -3.48 8.04
CA ILE A 6 -10.61 -3.89 8.72
C ILE A 6 -9.79 -4.79 7.80
N ARG A 7 -8.49 -4.50 7.67
CA ARG A 7 -7.54 -5.32 6.91
C ARG A 7 -6.54 -5.98 7.86
N GLU A 8 -6.49 -7.30 7.85
CA GLU A 8 -5.53 -8.06 8.64
C GLU A 8 -4.37 -8.57 7.79
N ILE A 9 -3.15 -8.40 8.29
CA ILE A 9 -1.94 -8.96 7.70
C ILE A 9 -1.27 -9.82 8.76
N THR A 10 -1.08 -11.10 8.49
CA THR A 10 -0.28 -11.98 9.36
C THR A 10 1.08 -12.21 8.75
N ILE A 11 2.12 -11.87 9.50
CA ILE A 11 3.52 -12.13 9.18
C ILE A 11 3.97 -13.29 10.08
N LYS A 12 4.46 -14.37 9.46
CA LYS A 12 4.98 -15.53 10.19
C LYS A 12 6.49 -15.63 10.01
N GLU A 13 7.19 -15.90 11.10
CA GLU A 13 8.57 -16.38 11.08
C GLU A 13 8.59 -17.80 10.49
N SER A 14 9.55 -18.05 9.61
CA SER A 14 9.87 -19.39 9.12
C SER A 14 11.36 -19.49 8.86
N LYS A 15 12.10 -20.12 9.78
CA LYS A 15 13.53 -20.43 9.64
C LYS A 15 14.41 -19.18 9.46
N GLY A 16 14.15 -18.15 10.26
CA GLY A 16 14.87 -16.87 10.27
C GLY A 16 14.35 -15.84 9.26
N ALA A 17 13.24 -16.12 8.56
CA ALA A 17 12.68 -15.24 7.54
C ALA A 17 11.23 -14.89 7.81
N PHE A 18 10.84 -13.64 7.53
CA PHE A 18 9.45 -13.19 7.58
C PHE A 18 8.85 -13.16 6.18
N SER A 19 7.72 -13.85 5.99
CA SER A 19 6.98 -13.88 4.71
C SER A 19 5.62 -13.18 4.84
N ILE A 20 5.31 -12.25 3.92
CA ILE A 20 4.05 -11.48 3.92
C ILE A 20 3.03 -11.99 2.89
N PHE A 21 3.46 -12.31 1.65
CA PHE A 21 2.54 -12.62 0.55
C PHE A 21 2.66 -14.06 0.03
N LYS A 22 3.78 -14.74 0.26
CA LYS A 22 4.02 -16.13 -0.14
C LYS A 22 5.13 -16.72 0.73
N GLN A 23 5.00 -17.98 1.13
CA GLN A 23 6.12 -18.72 1.70
C GLN A 23 7.18 -18.89 0.61
N SER A 24 8.35 -18.27 0.78
CA SER A 24 9.47 -18.52 -0.11
C SER A 24 9.90 -19.98 0.04
N LYS A 25 10.01 -20.71 -1.08
CA LYS A 25 10.65 -22.03 -1.13
C LYS A 25 12.17 -21.84 -1.04
N THR A 26 12.66 -21.24 0.04
CA THR A 26 14.10 -21.00 0.18
C THR A 26 14.75 -22.28 0.68
N SER A 27 15.43 -22.97 -0.24
CA SER A 27 16.32 -24.08 0.05
C SER A 27 17.59 -23.53 0.72
N LYS A 28 17.75 -23.86 2.01
CA LYS A 28 19.00 -23.86 2.81
C LYS A 28 20.10 -22.85 2.37
N LYS A 29 20.18 -21.70 3.05
CA LYS A 29 21.37 -21.14 3.75
C LYS A 29 21.32 -19.61 3.97
N ASP A 30 20.47 -18.88 3.27
CA ASP A 30 20.41 -17.41 3.37
C ASP A 30 19.09 -16.93 4.01
N TYR A 31 19.19 -15.93 4.91
CA TYR A 31 18.05 -15.26 5.53
C TYR A 31 17.27 -14.45 4.49
N ASP A 32 15.95 -14.64 4.42
CA ASP A 32 15.04 -13.90 3.52
C ASP A 32 14.35 -12.75 4.28
N PHE A 33 14.85 -11.54 4.08
CA PHE A 33 14.33 -10.30 4.71
C PHE A 33 13.24 -9.59 3.89
N SER A 34 12.78 -10.20 2.79
CA SER A 34 11.86 -9.54 1.84
C SER A 34 10.55 -9.08 2.49
N GLY A 35 9.99 -9.87 3.41
CA GLY A 35 8.79 -9.48 4.16
C GLY A 35 9.02 -8.26 5.06
N VAL A 36 10.07 -8.27 5.87
CA VAL A 36 10.40 -7.12 6.75
C VAL A 36 10.64 -5.87 5.92
N LEU A 37 11.35 -6.00 4.80
CA LEU A 37 11.63 -4.88 3.91
C LEU A 37 10.34 -4.30 3.32
N ALA A 38 9.39 -5.14 2.90
CA ALA A 38 8.10 -4.69 2.39
C ALA A 38 7.27 -4.00 3.48
N LEU A 39 7.27 -4.52 4.71
CA LEU A 39 6.59 -3.87 5.84
C LEU A 39 7.20 -2.49 6.15
N ARG A 40 8.53 -2.38 6.17
CA ARG A 40 9.24 -1.11 6.37
C ARG A 40 8.89 -0.09 5.28
N GLN A 41 8.82 -0.53 4.02
CA GLN A 41 8.44 0.34 2.90
C GLN A 41 6.98 0.80 2.98
N LEU A 42 6.10 -0.05 3.51
CA LEU A 42 4.69 0.27 3.72
C LEU A 42 4.50 1.31 4.84
N LEU A 43 5.21 1.13 5.97
CA LEU A 43 5.10 1.98 7.16
C LEU A 43 5.96 3.26 7.09
N SER A 44 6.34 3.71 5.89
CA SER A 44 7.16 4.92 5.76
C SER A 44 6.33 6.19 5.89
N ASN A 45 6.98 7.29 6.33
CA ASN A 45 6.34 8.60 6.47
C ASN A 45 5.70 9.09 5.16
N GLU A 46 6.32 8.80 4.02
CA GLU A 46 5.76 9.14 2.71
C GLU A 46 4.44 8.42 2.43
N LYS A 47 4.31 7.16 2.86
CA LYS A 47 3.03 6.42 2.75
C LYS A 47 1.96 7.01 3.65
N ALA A 48 2.32 7.37 4.89
CA ALA A 48 1.41 8.06 5.79
C ALA A 48 0.95 9.41 5.20
N ARG A 49 1.86 10.18 4.61
CA ARG A 49 1.55 11.45 3.94
C ARG A 49 0.61 11.27 2.76
N ILE A 50 0.86 10.27 1.90
CA ILE A 50 -0.03 9.93 0.77
C ILE A 50 -1.44 9.61 1.27
N LEU A 51 -1.58 8.73 2.26
CA LEU A 51 -2.88 8.37 2.82
C LEU A 51 -3.58 9.58 3.45
N SER A 52 -2.84 10.43 4.16
CA SER A 52 -3.38 11.67 4.72
C SER A 52 -3.96 12.57 3.62
N VAL A 53 -3.21 12.83 2.54
CA VAL A 53 -3.64 13.70 1.44
C VAL A 53 -4.82 13.10 0.68
N ILE A 54 -4.84 11.79 0.43
CA ILE A 54 -6.00 11.13 -0.20
C ILE A 54 -7.25 11.33 0.66
N LYS A 55 -7.13 11.18 1.99
CA LYS A 55 -8.24 11.33 2.94
C LYS A 55 -8.74 12.77 3.05
N SER A 56 -7.83 13.74 3.18
CA SER A 56 -8.19 15.15 3.44
C SER A 56 -8.56 15.90 2.17
N GLU A 57 -7.83 15.70 1.06
CA GLU A 57 -7.95 16.52 -0.15
C GLU A 57 -8.68 15.85 -1.31
N LYS A 58 -8.94 14.53 -1.23
CA LYS A 58 -9.72 13.75 -2.20
C LYS A 58 -9.29 14.02 -3.66
N PRO A 59 -8.03 13.74 -4.01
CA PRO A 59 -7.49 14.00 -5.35
C PRO A 59 -8.31 13.27 -6.43
N LYS A 60 -8.47 13.91 -7.59
CA LYS A 60 -9.28 13.36 -8.69
C LYS A 60 -8.49 12.41 -9.60
N SER A 61 -7.18 12.33 -9.43
CA SER A 61 -6.31 11.43 -10.20
C SER A 61 -4.95 11.27 -9.52
N ILE A 62 -4.16 10.28 -9.95
CA ILE A 62 -2.75 10.15 -9.54
C ILE A 62 -1.94 11.41 -9.83
N TYR A 63 -2.19 12.07 -10.97
CA TYR A 63 -1.49 13.31 -11.34
C TYR A 63 -1.84 14.48 -10.42
N ASP A 64 -3.10 14.59 -10.02
CA ASP A 64 -3.57 15.59 -9.06
C ASP A 64 -2.96 15.34 -7.66
N LEU A 65 -2.93 14.08 -7.23
CA LEU A 65 -2.24 13.69 -5.99
C LEU A 65 -0.75 14.04 -6.02
N ALA A 66 -0.07 13.78 -7.14
CA ALA A 66 1.35 14.11 -7.30
C ALA A 66 1.62 15.61 -7.16
N LYS A 67 0.74 16.45 -7.73
CA LYS A 67 0.80 17.91 -7.55
C LYS A 67 0.60 18.34 -6.09
N LYS A 68 -0.39 17.76 -5.41
CA LYS A 68 -0.68 18.08 -3.99
C LYS A 68 0.45 17.67 -3.05
N LEU A 69 1.15 16.59 -3.37
CA LEU A 69 2.31 16.12 -2.61
C LEU A 69 3.61 16.87 -2.94
N ASP A 70 3.62 17.66 -4.01
CA ASP A 70 4.83 18.22 -4.61
C ASP A 70 5.89 17.13 -4.91
N ARG A 71 5.45 16.05 -5.58
CA ARG A 71 6.29 14.89 -5.89
C ARG A 71 6.15 14.45 -7.34
N GLY A 72 7.20 13.78 -7.84
CA GLY A 72 7.20 13.20 -9.18
C GLY A 72 6.13 12.12 -9.35
N PHE A 73 5.42 12.16 -10.48
CA PHE A 73 4.32 11.22 -10.80
C PHE A 73 4.72 9.75 -10.66
N LYS A 74 5.91 9.37 -11.16
CA LYS A 74 6.39 7.98 -11.11
C LYS A 74 6.53 7.50 -9.66
N SER A 75 7.17 8.28 -8.80
CA SER A 75 7.37 7.93 -7.40
C SER A 75 6.05 7.78 -6.65
N VAL A 76 5.09 8.69 -6.91
CA VAL A 76 3.75 8.61 -6.32
C VAL A 76 3.01 7.37 -6.83
N ASN A 77 3.09 7.06 -8.13
CA ASN A 77 2.45 5.88 -8.70
C ASN A 77 3.03 4.57 -8.12
N ASP A 78 4.35 4.49 -7.94
CA ASP A 78 4.99 3.32 -7.33
C ASP A 78 4.58 3.16 -5.86
N ASP A 79 4.44 4.28 -5.14
CA ASP A 79 3.93 4.30 -3.77
C ASP A 79 2.47 3.84 -3.69
N LEU A 80 1.61 4.28 -4.62
CA LEU A 80 0.21 3.87 -4.72
C LEU A 80 0.07 2.37 -5.03
N LYS A 81 0.87 1.83 -5.95
CA LYS A 81 0.86 0.39 -6.25
C LYS A 81 1.23 -0.45 -5.03
N LEU A 82 2.16 0.02 -4.19
CA LEU A 82 2.48 -0.66 -2.95
C LEU A 82 1.28 -0.65 -2.01
N LEU A 83 0.66 0.52 -1.79
CA LEU A 83 -0.52 0.65 -0.94
C LEU A 83 -1.70 -0.20 -1.43
N GLU A 84 -1.94 -0.24 -2.74
CA GLU A 84 -2.96 -1.08 -3.38
C GLU A 84 -2.66 -2.57 -3.18
N ARG A 85 -1.40 -3.00 -3.36
CA ARG A 85 -0.98 -4.39 -3.11
C ARG A 85 -1.24 -4.84 -1.67
N PHE A 86 -1.08 -3.94 -0.71
CA PHE A 86 -1.40 -4.19 0.70
C PHE A 86 -2.90 -4.04 1.02
N GLY A 87 -3.68 -3.50 0.09
CA GLY A 87 -5.13 -3.33 0.21
C GLY A 87 -5.55 -2.08 0.96
N PHE A 88 -4.69 -1.05 1.05
CA PHE A 88 -5.07 0.22 1.67
C PHE A 88 -5.95 1.08 0.79
N ILE A 89 -5.69 1.02 -0.52
CA ILE A 89 -6.34 1.85 -1.51
C ILE A 89 -6.78 1.02 -2.71
N GLU A 90 -7.72 1.56 -3.47
CA GLU A 90 -8.07 1.10 -4.81
C GLU A 90 -7.90 2.26 -5.81
N LEU A 91 -7.53 1.92 -7.04
CA LEU A 91 -7.40 2.86 -8.15
C LEU A 91 -8.60 2.73 -9.11
N THR A 92 -9.64 3.52 -8.87
CA THR A 92 -10.86 3.50 -9.69
C THR A 92 -10.61 4.20 -11.03
N ALA A 93 -10.88 3.51 -12.13
CA ALA A 93 -10.77 4.06 -13.47
C ALA A 93 -12.02 4.91 -13.81
N GLU A 94 -11.83 6.22 -13.99
CA GLU A 94 -12.88 7.16 -14.40
C GLU A 94 -12.61 7.66 -15.83
N LYS A 95 -13.61 7.50 -16.72
CA LYS A 95 -13.56 8.08 -18.07
C LYS A 95 -14.01 9.52 -18.04
N THR A 96 -13.11 10.44 -18.36
CA THR A 96 -13.42 11.87 -18.52
C THR A 96 -12.96 12.34 -19.90
N LYS A 97 -13.89 12.85 -20.72
CA LYS A 97 -13.59 13.47 -22.03
C LYS A 97 -12.67 12.60 -22.92
N GLY A 98 -12.97 11.30 -23.01
CA GLY A 98 -12.22 10.34 -23.83
C GLY A 98 -10.89 9.85 -23.24
N ARG A 99 -10.51 10.29 -22.03
CA ARG A 99 -9.31 9.82 -21.31
C ARG A 99 -9.69 9.04 -20.05
N ILE A 100 -8.95 7.97 -19.76
CA ILE A 100 -9.08 7.21 -18.52
C ILE A 100 -8.15 7.84 -17.48
N ARG A 101 -8.68 8.13 -16.30
CA ARG A 101 -7.91 8.58 -15.14
C ARG A 101 -8.08 7.59 -14.01
N HIS A 102 -7.01 7.34 -13.26
CA HIS A 102 -7.06 6.51 -12.06
C HIS A 102 -7.18 7.42 -10.85
N LYS A 103 -8.29 7.28 -10.13
CA LYS A 103 -8.57 8.01 -8.90
C LYS A 103 -8.22 7.11 -7.70
N PRO A 104 -7.32 7.56 -6.81
CA PRO A 104 -6.99 6.80 -5.62
C PRO A 104 -8.03 7.01 -4.53
N GLU A 105 -8.53 5.92 -3.96
CA GLU A 105 -9.49 5.94 -2.86
C GLU A 105 -9.03 5.00 -1.73
N ILE A 106 -9.12 5.46 -0.48
CA ILE A 106 -8.82 4.61 0.68
C ILE A 106 -10.02 3.68 0.91
N VAL A 107 -9.75 2.38 0.98
CA VAL A 107 -10.77 1.34 1.13
C VAL A 107 -10.70 0.62 2.47
N VAL A 108 -9.82 1.06 3.38
CA VAL A 108 -9.70 0.50 4.72
C VAL A 108 -9.69 1.59 5.77
N ASP A 109 -10.34 1.32 6.90
CA ASP A 109 -10.37 2.22 8.04
C ASP A 109 -9.28 1.86 9.06
N THR A 110 -8.94 0.57 9.15
CA THR A 110 -7.99 0.05 10.13
C THR A 110 -7.19 -1.09 9.53
N MET A 111 -5.88 -1.09 9.76
CA MET A 111 -5.00 -2.22 9.46
C MET A 111 -4.46 -2.80 10.76
N THR A 112 -4.60 -4.12 10.93
CA THR A 112 -4.01 -4.85 12.04
C THR A 112 -2.91 -5.77 11.51
N ILE A 113 -1.70 -5.63 12.05
CA ILE A 113 -0.56 -6.47 11.70
C ILE A 113 -0.33 -7.46 12.85
N HIS A 114 -0.44 -8.74 12.55
CA HIS A 114 -0.09 -9.82 13.46
C HIS A 114 1.30 -10.32 13.12
N ILE A 115 2.23 -10.25 14.06
CA ILE A 115 3.57 -10.84 13.94
C ILE A 115 3.57 -12.11 14.78
N LYS A 116 3.78 -13.25 14.13
CA LYS A 116 3.91 -14.56 14.79
C LYS A 116 5.36 -14.99 14.72
N ILE A 117 5.96 -15.16 15.90
CA ILE A 117 7.31 -15.66 16.13
C ILE A 117 7.19 -17.14 16.47
#